data_AF-A0A7W7G114-F1
#
_entry.id   AF-A0A7W7G114-F1
#
_cell.length_a   1.000
_cell.length_b   1.000
_cell.length_c   1.000
_cell.angle_alpha   90.00
_cell.angle_beta   90.00
_cell.angle_gamma   90.00
#
_symmetry.space_group_name_H-M   'P 1'
#
loop_
_entity.id
_entity.type
_entity.pdbx_description
1 polymer ?
#
loop_
_entity_poly.entity_id
_entity_poly.type
_entity_poly.pdbx_seq_one_letter_code
_entity_poly.pdbx_strand_id
1 'polypeptide(L)'
;MTTTAPMLTVARAEALFTSHLPTGSRPSYVAVEQAIRHAVRTRGGVRGCAADVAGEYGDHPESAAPRMRWAREVVEDLYGSRWVLAA
;
A
#
# COMPACT_ATOMS: atom_id res chain seq x y z
N MET A 1 -5.73 -20.42 5.81
CA MET A 1 -6.16 -19.10 5.30
C MET A 1 -5.42 -18.82 3.99
N THR A 2 -6.05 -19.12 2.86
CA THR A 2 -5.57 -18.76 1.53
C THR A 2 -5.87 -17.28 1.31
N THR A 3 -4.89 -16.41 1.51
CA THR A 3 -4.99 -15.01 1.08
C THR A 3 -5.03 -15.01 -0.45
N THR A 4 -6.19 -14.79 -1.03
CA THR A 4 -6.35 -14.56 -2.47
C THR A 4 -5.49 -13.37 -2.88
N ALA A 5 -4.75 -13.47 -3.99
CA ALA A 5 -3.91 -12.40 -4.55
C ALA A 5 -4.49 -10.97 -4.43
N PRO A 6 -5.80 -10.72 -4.66
CA PRO A 6 -6.41 -9.41 -4.42
C PRO A 6 -6.29 -8.88 -2.98
N MET A 7 -6.43 -9.72 -1.95
CA MET A 7 -6.32 -9.28 -0.54
C MET A 7 -4.89 -8.85 -0.19
N LEU A 8 -3.87 -9.48 -0.80
CA LEU A 8 -2.49 -9.11 -0.58
C LEU A 8 -2.15 -7.77 -1.25
N THR A 9 -2.71 -7.49 -2.43
CA THR A 9 -2.59 -6.20 -3.10
C THR A 9 -3.20 -5.09 -2.25
N VAL A 10 -4.38 -5.31 -1.67
CA VAL A 10 -5.02 -4.35 -0.73
C VAL A 10 -4.12 -4.08 0.47
N ALA A 11 -3.63 -5.13 1.15
CA ALA A 11 -2.76 -4.98 2.31
C ALA A 11 -1.45 -4.22 2.00
N ARG A 12 -0.88 -4.43 0.80
CA ARG A 12 0.30 -3.68 0.34
C ARG A 12 -0.02 -2.21 0.09
N ALA A 13 -1.18 -1.90 -0.49
CA ALA A 13 -1.60 -0.52 -0.72
C ALA A 13 -1.83 0.21 0.61
N GLU A 14 -2.47 -0.43 1.60
CA GLU A 14 -2.65 0.14 2.95
C GLU A 14 -1.31 0.38 3.67
N ALA A 15 -0.38 -0.57 3.57
CA ALA A 15 0.96 -0.39 4.13
C ALA A 15 1.75 0.72 3.42
N LEU A 16 1.63 0.82 2.09
CA LEU A 16 2.28 1.88 1.32
C LEU A 16 1.66 3.25 1.62
N PHE A 17 0.34 3.31 1.79
CA PHE A 17 -0.39 4.51 2.23
C PHE A 17 0.13 5.02 3.59
N THR A 18 0.48 4.14 4.52
CA THR A 18 0.97 4.54 5.85
C THR A 18 2.48 4.81 5.91
N SER A 19 3.17 4.71 4.75
CA SER A 19 4.62 4.91 4.65
C SER A 19 5.04 6.38 4.54
N HIS A 20 6.35 6.65 4.60
CA HIS A 20 6.90 8.01 4.42
C HIS A 20 7.14 8.38 2.95
N LEU A 21 6.84 7.48 2.00
CA LEU A 21 7.08 7.76 0.59
C LEU A 21 6.13 8.87 0.08
N PRO A 22 6.65 9.88 -0.66
CA PRO A 22 5.83 10.98 -1.15
C PRO A 22 4.78 10.52 -2.16
N THR A 23 3.57 11.03 -2.02
CA THR A 23 2.50 10.88 -3.03
C THR A 23 2.97 11.46 -4.37
N GLY A 24 2.76 10.75 -5.47
CA GLY A 24 3.18 11.13 -6.83
C GLY A 24 4.63 10.75 -7.19
N SER A 25 5.41 10.21 -6.24
CA SER A 25 6.72 9.65 -6.55
C SER A 25 6.61 8.33 -7.34
N ARG A 26 7.69 7.95 -8.04
CA ARG A 26 7.83 6.66 -8.75
C ARG A 26 8.94 5.82 -8.12
N PRO A 27 8.69 5.24 -6.92
CA PRO A 27 9.70 4.47 -6.20
C PRO A 27 10.01 3.14 -6.90
N SER A 28 11.24 2.64 -6.73
CA SER A 28 11.62 1.31 -7.20
C SER A 28 10.94 0.20 -6.40
N TYR A 29 10.89 -1.02 -6.95
CA TYR A 29 10.36 -2.19 -6.24
C TYR A 29 10.98 -2.37 -4.85
N VAL A 30 12.31 -2.23 -4.74
CA VAL A 30 13.04 -2.39 -3.48
C VAL A 30 12.62 -1.32 -2.48
N ALA A 31 12.49 -0.06 -2.90
CA ALA A 31 12.06 1.02 -2.01
C ALA A 31 10.63 0.79 -1.50
N VAL A 32 9.71 0.37 -2.36
CA VAL A 32 8.33 0.03 -1.99
C VAL A 32 8.28 -1.15 -1.03
N GLU A 33 9.06 -2.21 -1.30
CA GLU A 33 9.10 -3.37 -0.41
C GLU A 33 9.62 -3.01 0.98
N GLN A 34 10.67 -2.19 1.08
CA GLN A 34 11.19 -1.72 2.36
C GLN A 34 10.19 -0.83 3.08
N ALA A 35 9.51 0.08 2.38
CA ALA A 35 8.49 0.96 2.93
C ALA A 35 7.30 0.17 3.49
N ILE A 36 6.79 -0.81 2.74
CA ILE A 36 5.71 -1.70 3.17
C ILE A 36 6.13 -2.48 4.42
N ARG A 37 7.30 -3.12 4.40
CA ARG A 37 7.80 -3.89 5.56
C ARG A 37 7.98 -3.00 6.78
N HIS A 38 8.47 -1.78 6.60
CA HIS A 38 8.63 -0.81 7.67
C HIS A 38 7.27 -0.42 8.26
N ALA A 39 6.30 -0.02 7.42
CA ALA A 39 4.96 0.37 7.86
C ALA A 39 4.25 -0.77 8.60
N VAL A 40 4.26 -1.99 8.06
CA VAL A 40 3.64 -3.14 8.73
C VAL A 40 4.26 -3.39 10.11
N ARG A 41 5.58 -3.21 10.28
CA ARG A 41 6.21 -3.36 11.59
C ARG A 41 5.85 -2.23 12.56
N THR A 42 5.84 -0.98 12.10
CA THR A 42 5.64 0.17 12.98
C THR A 42 4.17 0.40 13.35
N ARG A 43 3.23 -0.04 12.51
CA ARG A 43 1.78 0.11 12.74
C ARG A 43 1.14 -1.06 13.47
N GLY A 44 1.88 -2.09 13.87
CA GLY A 44 1.29 -3.27 14.55
C GLY A 44 0.62 -4.26 13.60
N GLY A 45 1.15 -4.40 12.38
CA GLY A 45 0.68 -5.32 11.36
C GLY A 45 -0.26 -4.69 10.33
N VAL A 46 -0.76 -5.51 9.40
CA VAL A 46 -1.66 -5.07 8.31
C VAL A 46 -2.94 -4.42 8.85
N ARG A 47 -3.52 -4.95 9.93
CA ARG A 47 -4.72 -4.37 10.56
C ARG A 47 -4.48 -2.98 11.11
N GLY A 48 -3.29 -2.70 11.63
CA GLY A 48 -2.93 -1.37 12.07
C GLY A 48 -2.75 -0.40 10.91
N CYS A 49 -2.16 -0.85 9.79
CA CYS A 49 -2.16 -0.06 8.56
C CYS A 49 -3.59 0.27 8.09
N ALA A 50 -4.50 -0.70 8.12
CA ALA A 50 -5.91 -0.46 7.75
C ALA A 50 -6.62 0.50 8.72
N ALA A 51 -6.31 0.44 10.02
CA ALA A 51 -6.85 1.36 11.01
C ALA A 51 -6.37 2.81 10.77
N ASP A 52 -5.07 3.00 10.50
CA ASP A 52 -4.50 4.31 10.17
C ASP A 52 -5.12 4.87 8.87
N VAL A 53 -5.32 4.02 7.85
CA VAL A 53 -6.04 4.40 6.62
C VAL A 53 -7.45 4.88 6.95
N ALA A 54 -8.20 4.11 7.76
CA ALA A 54 -9.57 4.47 8.12
C ALA A 54 -9.63 5.79 8.92
N GLY A 55 -8.66 6.01 9.82
CA GLY A 55 -8.52 7.27 10.55
C GLY A 55 -8.29 8.45 9.60
N GLU A 56 -7.34 8.34 8.68
CA GLU A 56 -7.05 9.41 7.72
C GLU A 56 -8.24 9.73 6.81
N TYR A 57 -9.04 8.73 6.41
CA TYR A 57 -10.28 8.98 5.68
C TYR A 57 -11.38 9.64 6.52
N GLY A 58 -11.37 9.44 7.83
CA GLY A 58 -12.28 10.14 8.75
C GLY A 58 -11.88 11.60 8.96
N ASP A 59 -10.58 11.84 9.14
CA ASP A 59 -10.04 13.14 9.52
C ASP A 59 -9.76 14.05 8.31
N HIS A 60 -9.17 13.51 7.23
CA HIS A 60 -8.74 14.25 6.04
C HIS A 60 -9.05 13.48 4.73
N PRO A 61 -10.34 13.27 4.40
CA PRO A 61 -10.73 12.48 3.23
C PRO A 61 -10.15 13.02 1.91
N GLU A 62 -10.01 14.34 1.77
CA GLU A 62 -9.44 15.01 0.59
C GLU A 62 -7.96 14.72 0.38
N SER A 63 -7.21 14.43 1.46
CA SER A 63 -5.80 14.04 1.41
C SER A 63 -5.64 12.53 1.29
N ALA A 64 -6.52 11.77 1.95
CA ALA A 64 -6.52 10.31 1.93
C ALA A 64 -6.79 9.75 0.52
N ALA A 65 -7.79 10.28 -0.20
CA ALA A 65 -8.17 9.72 -1.50
C ALA A 65 -7.04 9.79 -2.56
N PRO A 66 -6.36 10.94 -2.80
CA PRO A 66 -5.21 11.00 -3.70
C PRO A 66 -4.06 10.09 -3.27
N ARG A 67 -3.81 9.99 -1.95
CA ARG A 67 -2.75 9.14 -1.42
C ARG A 67 -3.01 7.66 -1.64
N MET A 68 -4.23 7.20 -1.42
CA MET A 68 -4.62 5.81 -1.66
C MET A 68 -4.61 5.47 -3.15
N ARG A 69 -5.05 6.40 -4.01
CA ARG A 69 -4.96 6.23 -5.47
C ARG A 69 -3.51 5.98 -5.89
N TRP A 70 -2.59 6.85 -5.47
CA TRP A 70 -1.17 6.67 -5.75
C TRP A 70 -0.61 5.34 -5.21
N ALA A 71 -0.97 4.98 -3.97
CA ALA A 71 -0.49 3.73 -3.36
C ALA A 71 -0.97 2.49 -4.14
N ARG A 72 -2.22 2.50 -4.61
CA ARG A 72 -2.79 1.43 -5.43
C ARG A 72 -2.11 1.33 -6.79
N GLU A 73 -1.94 2.44 -7.49
CA GLU A 73 -1.23 2.49 -8.78
C GLU A 73 0.17 1.90 -8.65
N VAL A 74 0.96 2.33 -7.66
CA VAL A 74 2.32 1.80 -7.43
C VAL A 74 2.31 0.30 -7.13
N VAL A 75 1.36 -0.19 -6.33
CA VAL A 75 1.28 -1.62 -5.98
C VAL A 75 0.78 -2.44 -7.19
N GLU A 76 -0.19 -1.95 -7.94
CA GLU A 76 -0.68 -2.61 -9.15
C GLU A 76 0.42 -2.68 -10.22
N ASP A 77 1.18 -1.62 -10.44
CA ASP A 77 2.31 -1.59 -11.38
C ASP A 77 3.39 -2.60 -11.00
N LEU A 78 3.77 -2.66 -9.72
CA LEU A 78 4.90 -3.48 -9.26
C LEU A 78 4.53 -4.94 -8.98
N TYR A 79 3.29 -5.23 -8.59
CA TYR A 79 2.85 -6.57 -8.19
C TYR A 79 1.80 -7.19 -9.13
N GLY A 80 1.08 -6.38 -9.91
CA GLY A 80 0.15 -6.84 -10.95
C GLY A 80 0.86 -7.29 -12.23
N SER A 81 1.91 -6.57 -12.64
CA SER A 81 2.76 -6.94 -13.80
C SER A 81 3.42 -8.31 -13.65
N ARG A 82 3.60 -8.77 -12.41
CA ARG A 82 4.26 -10.05 -12.09
C ARG A 82 3.37 -11.28 -12.36
N TRP A 83 2.08 -11.09 -12.62
CA TRP A 83 1.19 -12.15 -13.10
C TRP A 83 1.09 -12.20 -14.62
N VAL A 84 1.23 -11.05 -15.31
CA VAL A 84 1.20 -10.99 -16.78
C VAL A 84 2.47 -11.57 -17.41
N LEU A 85 3.62 -11.47 -16.75
CA LEU A 85 4.89 -12.06 -17.22
C LEU A 85 5.09 -13.53 -16.79
N ALA A 86 4.16 -14.08 -16.01
CA ALA A 86 4.20 -15.46 -15.52
C ALA A 86 3.10 -16.35 -16.14
N ALA A 87 2.32 -15.81 -17.08
CA ALA A 87 1.33 -16.50 -17.91
C ALA A 87 1.84 -16.59 -19.35
#